data_AF-A0AA91DQM0-F1
#
_entry.id   AF-A0AA91DQM0-F1
#
_cell.length_a   1.000
_cell.length_b   1.000
_cell.length_c   1.000
_cell.angle_alpha   90.00
_cell.angle_beta   90.00
_cell.angle_gamma   90.00
#
_symmetry.space_group_name_H-M   'P 1'
#
loop_
_entity.id
_entity.type
_entity.pdbx_description
1 polymer ?
#
loop_
_entity_poly.entity_id
_entity_poly.type
_entity_poly.pdbx_seq_one_letter_code
_entity_poly.pdbx_strand_id
1 'polypeptide(L)'
;MEDTKSAKVWLRIFAAGYLVCCALLLTSLFTPIPYGDLTRIGRISEREFGWHEPPPPIPDADVKTWPINEADILVIGDSFSVRYAWQSALVGAGYKMTTTHWDNLGGVVCGDFSSWLEKSGFKGKVVIIESIERLLEDRIQKSESCATMKHAFKPTPPPFENPAKPAPGFQLNWDAELLSGWYTYHNTKAILASDSWTNTPERWGPLIDARVVPDGCKQFSHHACDKLLMTAEDRVNPALSVKSARFMKSFETTAAPYKVVWMVVPNKSTVYLQQNHADEFRAAFNPQNIGPDLFALAEQNRFKVMDLFPANETHVSTRGYILFGQRMLEAVRQVFPPPAAKSQ
;
A
#
# COMPACT_ATOMS: atom_id res chain seq x y z
N MET A 1 -58.29 16.10 -28.62
CA MET A 1 -58.07 16.54 -27.21
C MET A 1 -57.40 15.47 -26.34
N GLU A 2 -57.34 14.21 -26.81
CA GLU A 2 -56.67 13.09 -26.14
C GLU A 2 -55.14 13.13 -26.29
N ASP A 3 -54.65 13.48 -27.49
CA ASP A 3 -53.21 13.60 -27.80
C ASP A 3 -52.46 14.61 -26.93
N THR A 4 -53.13 15.68 -26.52
CA THR A 4 -52.53 16.75 -25.70
C THR A 4 -52.29 16.31 -24.25
N LYS A 5 -53.06 15.34 -23.74
CA LYS A 5 -52.83 14.76 -22.39
C LYS A 5 -51.62 13.83 -22.42
N SER A 6 -51.52 12.98 -23.44
CA SER A 6 -50.38 12.09 -23.65
C SER A 6 -49.07 12.88 -23.79
N ALA A 7 -49.05 13.94 -24.60
CA ALA A 7 -47.88 14.80 -24.77
C ALA A 7 -47.43 15.47 -23.45
N LYS A 8 -48.38 15.96 -22.64
CA LYS A 8 -48.06 16.56 -21.32
C LYS A 8 -47.48 15.55 -20.34
N VAL A 9 -47.97 14.31 -20.34
CA VAL A 9 -47.44 13.24 -19.48
C VAL A 9 -46.02 12.88 -19.92
N TRP A 10 -45.77 12.72 -21.22
CA TRP A 10 -44.42 12.46 -21.75
C TRP A 10 -43.43 13.57 -21.41
N LEU A 11 -43.80 14.84 -21.61
CA LEU A 11 -42.95 15.97 -21.25
C LEU A 11 -42.63 16.02 -19.75
N ARG A 12 -43.58 15.68 -18.88
CA ARG A 12 -43.35 15.62 -17.43
C ARG A 12 -42.38 14.51 -17.05
N ILE A 13 -42.53 13.32 -17.64
CA ILE A 13 -41.62 12.19 -17.39
C ILE A 13 -40.21 12.54 -17.88
N PHE A 14 -40.10 13.07 -19.09
CA PHE A 14 -38.81 13.50 -19.65
C PHE A 14 -38.16 14.60 -18.79
N ALA A 15 -38.91 15.63 -18.42
CA ALA A 15 -38.40 16.72 -17.58
C ALA A 15 -37.96 16.21 -16.20
N ALA A 16 -38.73 15.30 -15.58
CA ALA A 16 -38.35 14.69 -14.31
C ALA A 16 -37.06 13.87 -14.45
N GLY A 17 -36.95 13.03 -15.49
CA GLY A 17 -35.73 12.27 -15.76
C GLY A 17 -34.52 13.17 -16.04
N TYR A 18 -34.71 14.23 -16.82
CA TYR A 18 -33.67 15.22 -17.11
C TYR A 18 -33.18 15.92 -15.83
N LEU A 19 -34.11 16.37 -14.97
CA LEU A 19 -33.76 17.00 -13.69
C LEU A 19 -33.00 16.04 -12.77
N VAL A 20 -33.38 14.76 -12.73
CA VAL A 20 -32.64 13.72 -11.98
C VAL A 20 -31.23 13.56 -12.54
N CYS A 21 -31.07 13.45 -13.86
CA CYS A 21 -29.75 13.37 -14.49
C CYS A 21 -28.90 14.63 -14.22
N CYS A 22 -29.48 15.82 -14.30
CA CYS A 22 -28.78 17.07 -13.96
C CYS A 22 -28.36 17.11 -12.50
N ALA A 23 -29.22 16.67 -11.57
CA ALA A 23 -28.87 16.59 -10.15
C ALA A 23 -27.73 15.61 -9.91
N LEU A 24 -27.78 14.42 -10.51
CA LEU A 24 -26.71 13.40 -10.42
C LEU A 24 -25.40 13.87 -11.04
N LEU A 25 -25.46 14.61 -12.14
CA LEU A 25 -24.30 15.21 -12.78
C LEU A 25 -23.67 16.26 -11.86
N LEU A 26 -24.48 17.20 -11.34
CA LEU A 26 -23.98 18.23 -10.42
C LEU A 26 -23.38 17.60 -9.16
N THR A 27 -24.04 16.62 -8.54
CA THR A 27 -23.47 15.95 -7.36
C THR A 27 -22.16 15.26 -7.67
N SER A 28 -22.03 14.60 -8.82
CA SER A 28 -20.79 13.95 -9.23
C SER A 28 -19.67 14.96 -9.54
N LEU A 29 -19.96 16.05 -10.26
CA LEU A 29 -19.00 17.11 -10.59
C LEU A 29 -18.43 17.81 -9.35
N PHE A 30 -19.26 18.01 -8.31
CA PHE A 30 -18.85 18.66 -7.06
C PHE A 30 -18.35 17.67 -5.99
N THR A 31 -18.38 16.36 -6.26
CA THR A 31 -17.76 15.37 -5.39
C THR A 31 -16.24 15.45 -5.56
N PRO A 32 -15.45 15.60 -4.47
CA PRO A 32 -13.99 15.67 -4.57
C PRO A 32 -13.40 14.49 -5.37
N ILE A 33 -12.39 14.79 -6.19
CA ILE A 33 -11.67 13.77 -6.96
C ILE A 33 -10.94 12.85 -5.96
N PRO A 34 -11.19 11.53 -5.97
CA PRO A 34 -10.53 10.63 -5.07
C PRO A 34 -9.04 10.50 -5.40
N TYR A 35 -8.20 10.63 -4.38
CA TYR A 35 -6.75 10.51 -4.46
C TYR A 35 -6.19 9.38 -3.59
N GLY A 36 -6.99 8.90 -2.62
CA GLY A 36 -6.72 7.66 -1.90
C GLY A 36 -7.28 6.44 -2.62
N ASP A 37 -6.58 5.31 -2.54
CA ASP A 37 -7.01 4.06 -3.18
C ASP A 37 -8.35 3.54 -2.65
N LEU A 38 -8.58 3.59 -1.34
CA LEU A 38 -9.78 3.03 -0.70
C LEU A 38 -11.02 3.88 -0.95
N THR A 39 -10.88 5.21 -0.93
CA THR A 39 -11.96 6.15 -1.29
C THR A 39 -12.30 6.06 -2.78
N ARG A 40 -11.29 5.90 -3.65
CA ARG A 40 -11.49 5.69 -5.09
C ARG A 40 -12.23 4.38 -5.39
N ILE A 41 -11.74 3.26 -4.87
CA ILE A 41 -12.32 1.92 -5.11
C ILE A 41 -13.69 1.82 -4.44
N GLY A 42 -13.83 2.35 -3.22
CA GLY A 42 -15.05 2.27 -2.43
C GLY A 42 -16.14 3.23 -2.86
N ARG A 43 -15.81 4.23 -3.68
CA ARG A 43 -16.66 5.42 -3.90
C ARG A 43 -17.06 5.96 -2.53
N ILE A 44 -16.08 6.46 -1.78
CA ILE A 44 -16.23 6.99 -0.42
C ILE A 44 -15.63 8.39 -0.40
N SER A 45 -16.18 9.27 0.43
CA SER A 45 -15.85 10.70 0.45
C SER A 45 -14.41 10.96 0.90
N GLU A 46 -13.61 11.58 0.04
CA GLU A 46 -12.30 12.16 0.45
C GLU A 46 -12.48 13.27 1.48
N ARG A 47 -13.59 14.00 1.44
CA ARG A 47 -13.85 15.02 2.46
C ARG A 47 -13.96 14.40 3.84
N GLU A 48 -14.49 13.18 3.96
CA GLU A 48 -14.65 12.55 5.26
C GLU A 48 -13.40 11.76 5.67
N PHE A 49 -12.71 11.12 4.73
CA PHE A 49 -11.65 10.13 4.98
C PHE A 49 -10.25 10.49 4.47
N GLY A 50 -10.12 11.58 3.71
CA GLY A 50 -8.85 12.05 3.18
C GLY A 50 -7.96 12.64 4.27
N TRP A 51 -6.65 12.41 4.18
CA TRP A 51 -5.70 13.07 5.07
C TRP A 51 -5.64 14.57 4.78
N HIS A 52 -5.48 15.38 5.82
CA HIS A 52 -5.37 16.84 5.70
C HIS A 52 -3.94 17.35 5.88
N GLU A 53 -3.10 16.59 6.58
CA GLU A 53 -1.73 17.00 6.86
C GLU A 53 -0.86 16.86 5.60
N PRO A 54 -0.17 17.93 5.15
CA PRO A 54 0.74 17.82 4.02
C PRO A 54 1.81 16.77 4.34
N PRO A 55 2.18 15.92 3.37
CA PRO A 55 3.25 14.95 3.57
C PRO A 55 4.59 15.69 3.77
N PRO A 56 5.49 15.16 4.61
CA PRO A 56 6.86 15.65 4.66
C PRO A 56 7.54 15.47 3.30
N PRO A 57 8.45 16.37 2.90
CA PRO A 57 9.15 16.27 1.63
C PRO A 57 10.09 15.06 1.61
N ILE A 58 10.18 14.42 0.45
CA ILE A 58 11.26 13.47 0.11
C ILE A 58 12.10 14.13 -0.98
N PRO A 59 13.43 14.23 -0.84
CA PRO A 59 14.26 14.83 -1.89
C PRO A 59 14.11 14.10 -3.23
N ASP A 60 13.85 14.82 -4.32
CA ASP A 60 13.72 14.21 -5.66
C ASP A 60 14.97 13.42 -6.06
N ALA A 61 16.14 13.90 -5.61
CA ALA A 61 17.42 13.25 -5.84
C ALA A 61 17.51 11.84 -5.23
N ASP A 62 16.66 11.53 -4.25
CA ASP A 62 16.64 10.24 -3.54
C ASP A 62 15.55 9.29 -4.08
N VAL A 63 14.66 9.78 -4.94
CA VAL A 63 13.61 8.99 -5.61
C VAL A 63 14.13 8.51 -6.97
N LYS A 64 15.11 7.61 -6.95
CA LYS A 64 15.74 7.09 -8.17
C LYS A 64 16.18 5.63 -8.05
N THR A 65 16.47 5.04 -9.20
CA THR A 65 16.90 3.65 -9.35
C THR A 65 18.16 3.56 -10.21
N TRP A 66 18.89 2.45 -10.10
CA TRP A 66 20.08 2.16 -10.87
C TRP A 66 19.89 0.91 -11.73
N PRO A 67 20.63 0.78 -12.83
CA PRO A 67 20.77 -0.49 -13.53
C PRO A 67 21.20 -1.60 -12.56
N ILE A 68 20.66 -2.81 -12.74
CA ILE A 68 20.93 -3.94 -11.82
C ILE A 68 22.41 -4.30 -11.69
N ASN A 69 23.20 -4.08 -12.74
CA ASN A 69 24.65 -4.33 -12.74
C ASN A 69 25.47 -3.27 -12.00
N GLU A 70 24.85 -2.17 -11.58
CA GLU A 70 25.44 -1.12 -10.75
C GLU A 70 24.83 -1.04 -9.35
N ALA A 71 23.73 -1.75 -9.09
CA ALA A 71 23.04 -1.70 -7.83
C ALA A 71 23.78 -2.47 -6.74
N ASP A 72 23.83 -1.89 -5.54
CA ASP A 72 24.35 -2.52 -4.33
C ASP A 72 23.29 -3.41 -3.68
N ILE A 73 22.03 -2.98 -3.79
CA ILE A 73 20.85 -3.58 -3.17
C ILE A 73 19.78 -3.82 -4.23
N LEU A 74 19.26 -5.04 -4.28
CA LEU A 74 18.04 -5.38 -5.01
C LEU A 74 16.85 -5.36 -4.04
N VAL A 75 15.76 -4.69 -4.41
CA VAL A 75 14.45 -4.81 -3.75
C VAL A 75 13.53 -5.67 -4.61
N ILE A 76 12.95 -6.71 -4.02
CA ILE A 76 11.78 -7.42 -4.55
C ILE A 76 10.61 -7.00 -3.68
N GLY A 77 9.75 -6.12 -4.19
CA GLY A 77 8.70 -5.51 -3.39
C GLY A 77 7.35 -5.55 -4.07
N ASP A 78 6.32 -5.14 -3.35
CA ASP A 78 4.99 -4.94 -3.90
C ASP A 78 4.67 -3.45 -4.07
N SER A 79 3.39 -3.07 -4.04
CA SER A 79 2.95 -1.68 -4.17
C SER A 79 3.55 -0.76 -3.10
N PHE A 80 4.00 -1.28 -1.95
CA PHE A 80 4.73 -0.48 -0.96
C PHE A 80 6.13 -0.04 -1.43
N SER A 81 6.68 -0.68 -2.46
CA SER A 81 8.00 -0.39 -3.02
C SER A 81 7.98 0.30 -4.37
N VAL A 82 6.84 0.49 -5.03
CA VAL A 82 6.79 1.10 -6.39
C VAL A 82 7.00 2.60 -6.40
N ARG A 83 6.67 3.29 -5.30
CA ARG A 83 6.83 4.76 -5.17
C ARG A 83 8.24 5.17 -4.72
N TYR A 84 9.12 4.21 -4.41
CA TYR A 84 10.48 4.41 -3.87
C TYR A 84 10.55 5.25 -2.57
N ALA A 85 9.41 5.48 -1.90
CA ALA A 85 9.33 6.41 -0.78
C ALA A 85 10.21 5.99 0.41
N TRP A 86 10.11 4.74 0.87
CA TRP A 86 10.97 4.25 1.96
C TRP A 86 12.42 4.01 1.50
N GLN A 87 12.60 3.70 0.21
CA GLN A 87 13.91 3.45 -0.39
C GLN A 87 14.77 4.73 -0.42
N SER A 88 14.13 5.90 -0.48
CA SER A 88 14.80 7.20 -0.42
C SER A 88 15.75 7.35 0.79
N ALA A 89 15.44 6.74 1.94
CA ALA A 89 16.31 6.76 3.11
C ALA A 89 17.65 6.05 2.86
N LEU A 90 17.64 4.93 2.13
CA LEU A 90 18.84 4.19 1.77
C LEU A 90 19.59 4.89 0.64
N VAL A 91 18.87 5.42 -0.35
CA VAL A 91 19.46 6.19 -1.44
C VAL A 91 20.16 7.44 -0.93
N GLY A 92 19.52 8.22 -0.06
CA GLY A 92 20.11 9.39 0.58
C GLY A 92 21.30 9.05 1.48
N ALA A 93 21.38 7.81 1.97
CA ALA A 93 22.56 7.29 2.67
C ALA A 93 23.68 6.79 1.74
N GLY A 94 23.48 6.89 0.42
CA GLY A 94 24.48 6.61 -0.61
C GLY A 94 24.36 5.23 -1.28
N TYR A 95 23.42 4.38 -0.87
CA TYR A 95 23.24 3.06 -1.49
C TYR A 95 22.62 3.18 -2.89
N LYS A 96 23.13 2.41 -3.84
CA LYS A 96 22.51 2.25 -5.15
C LYS A 96 21.49 1.13 -5.12
N MET A 97 20.24 1.44 -5.44
CA MET A 97 19.13 0.49 -5.38
C MET A 97 18.55 0.20 -6.76
N THR A 98 18.16 -1.04 -6.99
CA THR A 98 17.25 -1.42 -8.08
C THR A 98 16.06 -2.15 -7.49
N THR A 99 14.88 -1.96 -8.07
CA THR A 99 13.63 -2.54 -7.56
C THR A 99 12.94 -3.34 -8.65
N THR A 100 12.42 -4.51 -8.33
CA THR A 100 11.47 -5.27 -9.16
C THR A 100 10.20 -5.54 -8.36
N HIS A 101 9.07 -5.61 -9.06
CA HIS A 101 7.78 -5.98 -8.45
C HIS A 101 7.62 -7.50 -8.39
N TRP A 102 6.92 -8.02 -7.37
CA TRP A 102 6.56 -9.45 -7.28
C TRP A 102 5.89 -9.99 -8.55
N ASP A 103 5.01 -9.21 -9.18
CA ASP A 103 4.31 -9.64 -10.40
C ASP A 103 5.25 -9.86 -11.58
N ASN A 104 6.38 -9.15 -11.65
CA ASN A 104 7.39 -9.40 -12.69
C ASN A 104 8.08 -10.77 -12.52
N LEU A 105 7.99 -11.36 -11.33
CA LEU A 105 8.53 -12.68 -10.99
C LEU A 105 7.46 -13.78 -11.03
N GLY A 106 6.21 -13.44 -11.36
CA GLY A 106 5.08 -14.36 -11.26
C GLY A 106 4.63 -14.61 -9.81
N GLY A 107 4.96 -13.70 -8.89
CA GLY A 107 4.55 -13.74 -7.49
C GLY A 107 5.31 -14.74 -6.61
N VAL A 108 6.48 -15.23 -7.07
CA VAL A 108 7.26 -16.25 -6.35
C VAL A 108 8.76 -15.97 -6.37
N VAL A 109 9.46 -16.52 -5.39
CA VAL A 109 10.92 -16.71 -5.39
C VAL A 109 11.21 -18.21 -5.33
N CYS A 110 12.13 -18.68 -6.18
CA CYS A 110 12.29 -20.11 -6.44
C CYS A 110 13.65 -20.66 -5.97
N GLY A 111 13.81 -21.99 -6.00
CA GLY A 111 15.03 -22.67 -5.56
C GLY A 111 16.32 -22.28 -6.30
N ASP A 112 16.23 -21.80 -7.53
CA ASP A 112 17.38 -21.32 -8.33
C ASP A 112 17.61 -19.80 -8.25
N PHE A 113 17.02 -19.13 -7.25
CA PHE A 113 17.02 -17.67 -7.11
C PHE A 113 18.42 -17.04 -7.24
N SER A 114 19.44 -17.60 -6.58
CA SER A 114 20.80 -17.05 -6.62
C SER A 114 21.39 -17.06 -8.02
N SER A 115 21.24 -18.17 -8.76
CA SER A 115 21.67 -18.32 -10.15
C SER A 115 20.87 -17.42 -11.09
N TRP A 116 19.57 -17.27 -10.86
CA TRP A 116 18.74 -16.32 -11.60
C TRP A 116 19.21 -14.87 -11.41
N LEU A 117 19.50 -14.49 -10.16
CA LEU A 117 19.96 -13.14 -9.83
C LEU A 117 21.36 -12.87 -10.40
N GLU A 118 22.27 -13.84 -10.34
CA GLU A 118 23.59 -13.72 -10.98
C GLU A 118 23.47 -13.52 -12.50
N LYS A 119 22.60 -14.29 -13.17
CA LYS A 119 22.34 -14.16 -14.62
C LYS A 119 21.74 -12.80 -15.00
N SER A 120 21.05 -12.13 -14.09
CA SER A 120 20.56 -10.77 -14.33
C SER A 120 21.68 -9.72 -14.38
N GLY A 121 22.89 -10.09 -13.95
CA GLY A 121 24.05 -9.21 -13.88
C GLY A 121 24.18 -8.47 -12.54
N PHE A 122 23.40 -8.83 -11.53
CA PHE A 122 23.49 -8.21 -10.20
C PHE A 122 24.85 -8.45 -9.56
N LYS A 123 25.54 -7.38 -9.19
CA LYS A 123 26.86 -7.42 -8.52
C LYS A 123 26.81 -7.01 -7.05
N GLY A 124 25.65 -6.54 -6.60
CA GLY A 124 25.41 -6.14 -5.22
C GLY A 124 25.45 -7.32 -4.24
N LYS A 125 25.22 -7.02 -2.97
CA LYS A 125 25.37 -7.97 -1.87
C LYS A 125 24.09 -8.21 -1.08
N VAL A 126 23.14 -7.29 -1.15
CA VAL A 126 21.92 -7.33 -0.35
C VAL A 126 20.70 -7.47 -1.23
N VAL A 127 19.78 -8.33 -0.82
CA VAL A 127 18.42 -8.43 -1.38
C VAL A 127 17.44 -8.10 -0.27
N ILE A 128 16.64 -7.06 -0.46
CA ILE A 128 15.49 -6.77 0.39
C ILE A 128 14.27 -7.44 -0.23
N ILE A 129 13.60 -8.31 0.52
CA ILE A 129 12.34 -8.90 0.10
C ILE A 129 11.24 -8.24 0.92
N GLU A 130 10.43 -7.42 0.26
CA GLU A 130 9.39 -6.61 0.84
C GLU A 130 8.01 -7.16 0.46
N SER A 131 7.12 -7.26 1.45
CA SER A 131 5.73 -7.65 1.23
C SER A 131 4.85 -7.12 2.34
N ILE A 132 3.64 -6.69 1.98
CA ILE A 132 2.54 -6.55 2.94
C ILE A 132 2.13 -7.90 3.51
N GLU A 133 1.80 -7.90 4.80
CA GLU A 133 1.40 -9.07 5.59
C GLU A 133 0.32 -9.90 4.90
N ARG A 134 -0.79 -9.28 4.46
CA ARG A 134 -1.92 -9.98 3.83
C ARG A 134 -1.58 -10.78 2.56
N LEU A 135 -0.46 -10.48 1.88
CA LEU A 135 -0.04 -11.15 0.65
C LEU A 135 1.12 -12.13 0.86
N LEU A 136 1.86 -12.00 1.96
CA LEU A 136 3.13 -12.72 2.12
C LEU A 136 2.93 -14.24 2.30
N GLU A 137 1.88 -14.67 2.99
CA GLU A 137 1.60 -16.09 3.21
C GLU A 137 1.41 -16.84 1.88
N ASP A 138 0.57 -16.31 0.99
CA ASP A 138 0.32 -16.89 -0.35
C ASP A 138 1.60 -16.91 -1.20
N ARG A 139 2.38 -15.82 -1.16
CA ARG A 139 3.68 -15.74 -1.85
C ARG A 139 4.65 -16.81 -1.36
N ILE A 140 4.71 -17.05 -0.05
CA ILE A 140 5.56 -18.10 0.55
C ILE A 140 5.08 -19.48 0.12
N GLN A 141 3.79 -19.78 0.24
CA GLN A 141 3.24 -21.10 -0.13
C GLN A 141 3.51 -21.43 -1.60
N LYS A 142 3.35 -20.46 -2.50
CA LYS A 142 3.69 -20.65 -3.92
C LYS A 142 5.19 -20.82 -4.14
N SER A 143 6.02 -20.10 -3.39
CA SER A 143 7.48 -20.16 -3.46
C SER A 143 8.05 -21.50 -2.96
N GLU A 144 7.46 -22.12 -1.93
CA GLU A 144 7.89 -23.42 -1.39
C GLU A 144 7.93 -24.55 -2.44
N SER A 145 7.03 -24.49 -3.42
CA SER A 145 6.95 -25.47 -4.51
C SER A 145 7.70 -25.04 -5.78
N CYS A 146 8.27 -23.83 -5.81
CA CYS A 146 8.90 -23.30 -7.01
C CYS A 146 10.37 -23.71 -7.12
N ALA A 147 10.68 -24.55 -8.10
CA ALA A 147 12.07 -24.93 -8.38
C ALA A 147 12.83 -23.91 -9.23
N THR A 148 12.16 -23.21 -10.14
CA THR A 148 12.83 -22.42 -11.21
C THR A 148 12.13 -21.09 -11.46
N MET A 149 12.91 -20.00 -11.44
CA MET A 149 12.48 -18.66 -11.83
C MET A 149 12.15 -18.62 -13.32
N LYS A 150 10.89 -18.33 -13.67
CA LYS A 150 10.40 -18.39 -15.07
C LYS A 150 10.64 -17.12 -15.87
N HIS A 151 10.69 -15.97 -15.20
CA HIS A 151 10.75 -14.66 -15.84
C HIS A 151 12.14 -14.06 -15.67
N ALA A 152 12.66 -13.42 -16.73
CA ALA A 152 13.89 -12.63 -16.62
C ALA A 152 13.68 -11.44 -15.68
N PHE A 153 14.77 -10.96 -15.07
CA PHE A 153 14.71 -9.75 -14.25
C PHE A 153 14.16 -8.57 -15.06
N LYS A 154 13.17 -7.88 -14.49
CA LYS A 154 12.56 -6.69 -15.06
C LYS A 154 12.46 -5.61 -13.98
N PRO A 155 13.22 -4.50 -14.09
CA PRO A 155 13.15 -3.44 -13.10
C PRO A 155 11.78 -2.75 -13.17
N THR A 156 11.29 -2.36 -12.01
CA THR A 156 10.19 -1.39 -11.88
C THR A 156 10.75 -0.02 -12.28
N PRO A 157 10.10 0.74 -13.18
CA PRO A 157 10.55 2.08 -13.53
C PRO A 157 10.42 3.03 -12.33
N PRO A 158 11.21 4.12 -12.27
CA PRO A 158 11.00 5.15 -11.26
C PRO A 158 9.60 5.73 -11.37
N PRO A 159 8.99 6.14 -10.25
CA PRO A 159 7.68 6.76 -10.27
C PRO A 159 7.72 8.06 -11.08
N PHE A 160 6.65 8.34 -11.82
CA PHE A 160 6.53 9.58 -12.60
C PHE A 160 6.53 10.83 -11.73
N GLU A 161 6.09 10.69 -10.48
CA GLU A 161 5.91 11.79 -9.55
C GLU A 161 6.46 11.43 -8.17
N ASN A 162 6.96 12.45 -7.46
CA ASN A 162 7.42 12.27 -6.10
C ASN A 162 6.24 11.91 -5.17
N PRO A 163 6.37 10.85 -4.34
CA PRO A 163 5.33 10.44 -3.39
C PRO A 163 5.00 11.46 -2.28
N ALA A 164 5.80 12.52 -2.14
CA ALA A 164 5.55 13.62 -1.20
C ALA A 164 4.66 14.74 -1.77
N LYS A 165 3.89 14.49 -2.85
CA LYS A 165 2.94 15.47 -3.37
C LYS A 165 1.75 15.67 -2.40
N PRO A 166 1.30 16.91 -2.20
CA PRO A 166 0.13 17.19 -1.38
C PRO A 166 -1.15 16.63 -2.02
N ALA A 167 -2.20 16.49 -1.22
CA ALA A 167 -3.54 16.18 -1.73
C ALA A 167 -3.96 17.23 -2.78
N PRO A 168 -4.69 16.82 -3.82
CA PRO A 168 -5.20 17.76 -4.82
C PRO A 168 -6.13 18.78 -4.16
N GLY A 169 -5.99 20.04 -4.57
CA GLY A 169 -6.93 21.10 -4.18
C GLY A 169 -8.31 20.92 -4.83
N PHE A 170 -9.23 21.85 -4.56
CA PHE A 170 -10.55 21.83 -5.19
C PHE A 170 -10.44 21.84 -6.72
N GLN A 171 -11.10 20.86 -7.35
CA GLN A 171 -11.26 20.76 -8.80
C GLN A 171 -12.63 20.14 -9.10
N LEU A 172 -13.23 20.53 -10.22
CA LEU A 172 -14.42 19.86 -10.73
C LEU A 172 -14.05 18.47 -11.22
N ASN A 173 -14.82 17.47 -10.83
CA ASN A 173 -14.58 16.08 -11.19
C ASN A 173 -15.16 15.77 -12.57
N TRP A 174 -14.50 16.31 -13.61
CA TRP A 174 -14.97 16.21 -15.00
C TRP A 174 -15.02 14.78 -15.53
N ASP A 175 -14.18 13.88 -14.99
CA ASP A 175 -14.11 12.47 -15.37
C ASP A 175 -15.06 11.57 -14.56
N ALA A 176 -15.90 12.17 -13.71
CA ALA A 176 -16.82 11.43 -12.86
C ALA A 176 -17.92 10.73 -13.67
N GLU A 177 -18.16 9.45 -13.37
CA GLU A 177 -19.38 8.77 -13.82
C GLU A 177 -20.62 9.45 -13.21
N LEU A 178 -21.73 9.50 -13.95
CA LEU A 178 -22.97 10.18 -13.55
C LEU A 178 -23.46 9.80 -12.14
N LEU A 179 -23.26 8.54 -11.73
CA LEU A 179 -23.72 8.03 -10.43
C LEU A 179 -22.64 8.07 -9.34
N SER A 180 -21.40 8.45 -9.65
CA SER A 180 -20.29 8.41 -8.70
C SER A 180 -20.57 9.23 -7.44
N GLY A 181 -21.08 10.45 -7.57
CA GLY A 181 -21.42 11.30 -6.43
C GLY A 181 -22.53 10.72 -5.56
N TRP A 182 -23.53 10.06 -6.17
CA TRP A 182 -24.59 9.37 -5.44
C TRP A 182 -24.05 8.18 -4.64
N TYR A 183 -23.24 7.31 -5.26
CA TYR A 183 -22.61 6.19 -4.56
C TYR A 183 -21.69 6.67 -3.44
N THR A 184 -20.89 7.72 -3.70
CA THR A 184 -20.04 8.35 -2.70
C THR A 184 -20.84 8.83 -1.50
N TYR A 185 -21.93 9.54 -1.73
CA TYR A 185 -22.81 9.99 -0.65
C TYR A 185 -23.38 8.81 0.15
N HIS A 186 -23.95 7.82 -0.54
CA HIS A 186 -24.63 6.69 0.09
C HIS A 186 -23.68 5.81 0.90
N ASN A 187 -22.53 5.43 0.34
CA ASN A 187 -21.53 4.60 1.01
C ASN A 187 -20.94 5.32 2.21
N THR A 188 -20.60 6.61 2.05
CA THR A 188 -20.10 7.43 3.16
C THR A 188 -21.12 7.51 4.30
N LYS A 189 -22.40 7.78 4.00
CA LYS A 189 -23.46 7.81 5.02
C LYS A 189 -23.63 6.48 5.73
N ALA A 190 -23.56 5.36 5.01
CA ALA A 190 -23.63 4.03 5.60
C ALA A 190 -22.47 3.76 6.58
N ILE A 191 -21.25 4.16 6.21
CA ILE A 191 -20.07 4.03 7.07
C ILE A 191 -20.21 4.91 8.32
N LEU A 192 -20.59 6.18 8.15
CA LEU A 192 -20.73 7.11 9.28
C LEU A 192 -21.83 6.68 10.27
N ALA A 193 -22.87 5.99 9.79
CA ALA A 193 -23.99 5.54 10.61
C ALA A 193 -23.78 4.16 11.28
N SER A 194 -22.64 3.49 11.05
CA SER A 194 -22.41 2.12 11.53
C SER A 194 -21.03 1.94 12.15
N ASP A 195 -20.90 0.99 13.08
CA ASP A 195 -19.59 0.63 13.66
C ASP A 195 -18.75 -0.26 12.73
N SER A 196 -19.42 -0.90 11.78
CA SER A 196 -18.83 -1.76 10.78
C SER A 196 -19.57 -1.69 9.47
N TRP A 197 -18.84 -1.52 8.37
CA TRP A 197 -19.36 -1.56 7.02
C TRP A 197 -18.41 -2.35 6.12
N THR A 198 -18.94 -3.05 5.12
CA THR A 198 -18.16 -3.83 4.16
C THR A 198 -18.74 -3.62 2.77
N ASN A 199 -17.90 -3.21 1.83
CA ASN A 199 -18.25 -3.23 0.42
C ASN A 199 -18.04 -4.64 -0.13
N THR A 200 -19.11 -5.28 -0.59
CA THR A 200 -19.07 -6.64 -1.16
C THR A 200 -19.70 -6.66 -2.56
N PRO A 201 -19.02 -6.14 -3.60
CA PRO A 201 -19.53 -6.26 -4.96
C PRO A 201 -19.67 -7.74 -5.36
N GLU A 202 -20.79 -8.11 -5.98
CA GLU A 202 -21.13 -9.51 -6.33
C GLU A 202 -20.01 -10.25 -7.06
N ARG A 203 -19.28 -9.55 -7.95
CA ARG A 203 -18.23 -10.15 -8.78
C ARG A 203 -16.90 -10.33 -8.05
N TRP A 204 -16.62 -9.54 -7.03
CA TRP A 204 -15.27 -9.42 -6.46
C TRP A 204 -15.20 -9.81 -4.97
N GLY A 205 -16.34 -10.05 -4.32
CA GLY A 205 -16.39 -10.31 -2.90
C GLY A 205 -16.06 -9.08 -2.05
N PRO A 206 -15.75 -9.24 -0.75
CA PRO A 206 -15.41 -8.13 0.12
C PRO A 206 -14.16 -7.40 -0.38
N LEU A 207 -14.28 -6.11 -0.69
CA LEU A 207 -13.17 -5.29 -1.16
C LEU A 207 -12.65 -4.34 -0.10
N ILE A 208 -13.57 -3.63 0.56
CA ILE A 208 -13.24 -2.58 1.53
C ILE A 208 -14.02 -2.83 2.80
N ASP A 209 -13.32 -2.76 3.93
CA ASP A 209 -13.89 -2.76 5.26
C ASP A 209 -13.75 -1.37 5.88
N ALA A 210 -14.79 -0.92 6.58
CA ALA A 210 -14.74 0.23 7.47
C ALA A 210 -15.05 -0.21 8.91
N ARG A 211 -14.25 0.22 9.88
CA ARG A 211 -14.41 -0.14 11.31
C ARG A 211 -14.15 1.08 12.20
N VAL A 212 -14.75 1.09 13.38
CA VAL A 212 -14.36 2.01 14.45
C VAL A 212 -12.98 1.66 14.99
N VAL A 213 -12.15 2.66 15.22
CA VAL A 213 -10.83 2.53 15.85
C VAL A 213 -10.85 3.18 17.23
N PRO A 214 -10.47 2.46 18.30
CA PRO A 214 -10.27 3.05 19.62
C PRO A 214 -9.28 4.20 19.55
N ASP A 215 -9.65 5.35 20.11
CA ASP A 215 -8.86 6.58 20.07
C ASP A 215 -8.45 7.00 18.63
N GLY A 216 -9.30 6.74 17.63
CA GLY A 216 -9.00 7.04 16.22
C GLY A 216 -8.64 8.52 15.99
N CYS A 217 -9.33 9.46 16.65
CA CYS A 217 -9.05 10.89 16.53
C CYS A 217 -7.72 11.36 17.14
N LYS A 218 -6.97 10.48 17.82
CA LYS A 218 -5.57 10.73 18.19
C LYS A 218 -4.57 10.24 17.14
N GLN A 219 -5.04 9.50 16.14
CA GLN A 219 -4.22 8.76 15.18
C GLN A 219 -4.47 9.21 13.74
N PHE A 220 -5.64 9.77 13.43
CA PHE A 220 -6.01 10.20 12.09
C PHE A 220 -6.45 11.67 12.01
N SER A 221 -6.09 12.34 10.91
CA SER A 221 -6.40 13.76 10.68
C SER A 221 -7.72 14.03 9.94
N HIS A 222 -8.34 13.00 9.37
CA HIS A 222 -9.57 13.12 8.58
C HIS A 222 -10.79 13.42 9.45
N HIS A 223 -11.89 13.87 8.85
CA HIS A 223 -13.09 14.30 9.61
C HIS A 223 -13.77 13.15 10.36
N ALA A 224 -13.89 11.99 9.72
CA ALA A 224 -14.46 10.77 10.33
C ALA A 224 -13.42 10.02 11.19
N CYS A 225 -12.60 10.74 11.96
CA CYS A 225 -11.36 10.24 12.56
C CYS A 225 -11.49 9.03 13.49
N ASP A 226 -12.68 8.66 13.94
CA ASP A 226 -12.94 7.44 14.69
C ASP A 226 -13.11 6.20 13.79
N LYS A 227 -13.11 6.38 12.46
CA LYS A 227 -13.31 5.33 11.46
C LYS A 227 -12.03 5.05 10.68
N LEU A 228 -11.89 3.82 10.23
CA LEU A 228 -10.76 3.35 9.43
C LEU A 228 -11.27 2.58 8.25
N LEU A 229 -10.86 2.98 7.03
CA LEU A 229 -11.03 2.15 5.84
C LEU A 229 -9.80 1.26 5.68
N MET A 230 -9.99 0.03 5.24
CA MET A 230 -8.95 -0.94 4.89
C MET A 230 -9.43 -1.84 3.75
N THR A 231 -8.52 -2.55 3.09
CA THR A 231 -8.92 -3.67 2.23
C THR A 231 -9.53 -4.75 3.12
N ALA A 232 -10.56 -5.45 2.64
CA ALA A 232 -11.19 -6.50 3.45
C ALA A 232 -10.18 -7.62 3.81
N GLU A 233 -9.23 -7.90 2.91
CA GLU A 233 -8.13 -8.85 3.08
C GLU A 233 -7.29 -8.58 4.32
N ASP A 234 -7.09 -7.31 4.71
CA ASP A 234 -6.35 -6.97 5.94
C ASP A 234 -6.99 -7.63 7.17
N ARG A 235 -8.31 -7.82 7.19
CA ARG A 235 -9.03 -8.40 8.32
C ARG A 235 -9.33 -9.88 8.17
N VAL A 236 -9.59 -10.35 6.94
CA VAL A 236 -10.07 -11.72 6.71
C VAL A 236 -8.97 -12.72 6.43
N ASN A 237 -7.81 -12.27 5.96
CA ASN A 237 -6.70 -13.18 5.72
C ASN A 237 -6.12 -13.66 7.07
N PRO A 238 -5.67 -14.92 7.15
CA PRO A 238 -5.00 -15.40 8.35
C PRO A 238 -3.68 -14.65 8.54
N ALA A 239 -3.27 -14.58 9.81
CA ALA A 239 -1.96 -14.08 10.16
C ALA A 239 -0.85 -14.92 9.51
N LEU A 240 0.33 -14.32 9.36
CA LEU A 240 1.53 -15.07 9.03
C LEU A 240 1.79 -16.13 10.09
N SER A 241 2.33 -17.26 9.67
CA SER A 241 2.53 -18.41 10.56
C SER A 241 3.99 -18.55 11.00
N VAL A 242 4.23 -19.38 12.02
CA VAL A 242 5.57 -19.81 12.40
C VAL A 242 6.30 -20.49 11.23
N LYS A 243 5.57 -21.19 10.34
CA LYS A 243 6.13 -21.82 9.14
C LYS A 243 6.67 -20.76 8.17
N SER A 244 5.97 -19.65 8.03
CA SER A 244 6.35 -18.51 7.19
C SER A 244 7.69 -17.93 7.65
N ALA A 245 7.86 -17.70 8.95
CA ALA A 245 9.14 -17.26 9.51
C ALA A 245 10.27 -18.27 9.25
N ARG A 246 10.02 -19.59 9.38
CA ARG A 246 11.03 -20.62 9.07
C ARG A 246 11.40 -20.66 7.59
N PHE A 247 10.42 -20.52 6.69
CA PHE A 247 10.68 -20.42 5.26
C PHE A 247 11.59 -19.23 4.97
N MET A 248 11.24 -18.05 5.48
CA MET A 248 12.00 -16.82 5.30
C MET A 248 13.47 -16.97 5.76
N LYS A 249 13.72 -17.71 6.85
CA LYS A 249 15.08 -18.06 7.28
C LYS A 249 15.79 -18.98 6.31
N SER A 250 15.14 -20.07 5.92
CA SER A 250 15.73 -21.08 5.04
C SER A 250 16.07 -20.50 3.66
N PHE A 251 15.32 -19.50 3.21
CA PHE A 251 15.55 -18.81 1.95
C PHE A 251 16.90 -18.07 1.92
N GLU A 252 17.49 -17.70 3.07
CA GLU A 252 18.86 -17.15 3.10
C GLU A 252 19.87 -18.12 2.48
N THR A 253 19.69 -19.43 2.68
CA THR A 253 20.56 -20.46 2.08
C THR A 253 20.34 -20.54 0.57
N THR A 254 19.08 -20.47 0.11
CA THR A 254 18.72 -20.44 -1.31
C THR A 254 19.28 -19.22 -2.02
N ALA A 255 19.28 -18.07 -1.34
CA ALA A 255 19.77 -16.80 -1.86
C ALA A 255 21.29 -16.62 -1.72
N ALA A 256 22.02 -17.56 -1.11
CA ALA A 256 23.47 -17.44 -1.01
C ALA A 256 24.12 -17.28 -2.40
N PRO A 257 25.12 -16.38 -2.57
CA PRO A 257 25.86 -15.69 -1.52
C PRO A 257 25.27 -14.33 -1.10
N TYR A 258 24.07 -13.97 -1.54
CA TYR A 258 23.44 -12.68 -1.21
C TYR A 258 22.90 -12.70 0.23
N LYS A 259 23.00 -11.55 0.91
CA LYS A 259 22.37 -11.36 2.21
C LYS A 259 20.93 -10.91 2.02
N VAL A 260 19.99 -11.69 2.51
CA VAL A 260 18.56 -11.34 2.47
C VAL A 260 18.16 -10.54 3.71
N VAL A 261 17.38 -9.49 3.52
CA VAL A 261 16.69 -8.74 4.58
C VAL A 261 15.21 -8.70 4.25
N TRP A 262 14.38 -9.25 5.11
CA TRP A 262 12.93 -9.25 4.94
C TRP A 262 12.32 -7.97 5.51
N MET A 263 11.46 -7.33 4.72
CA MET A 263 10.67 -6.17 5.11
C MET A 263 9.19 -6.57 5.07
N VAL A 264 8.65 -6.95 6.23
CA VAL A 264 7.24 -7.33 6.34
C VAL A 264 6.45 -6.11 6.81
N VAL A 265 5.67 -5.52 5.91
CA VAL A 265 4.80 -4.40 6.25
C VAL A 265 3.56 -4.96 6.96
N PRO A 266 3.16 -4.45 8.14
CA PRO A 266 1.96 -4.93 8.83
C PRO A 266 0.70 -4.46 8.10
N ASN A 267 -0.38 -5.26 8.18
CA ASN A 267 -1.70 -4.82 7.73
C ASN A 267 -2.20 -3.65 8.58
N LYS A 268 -3.08 -2.84 7.99
CA LYS A 268 -3.70 -1.70 8.68
C LYS A 268 -4.56 -2.19 9.86
N SER A 269 -5.29 -3.29 9.66
CA SER A 269 -6.04 -3.99 10.72
C SER A 269 -5.13 -4.42 11.88
N THR A 270 -3.97 -4.99 11.61
CA THR A 270 -2.99 -5.43 12.62
C THR A 270 -2.52 -4.24 13.46
N VAL A 271 -2.24 -3.09 12.83
CA VAL A 271 -1.78 -1.90 13.55
C VAL A 271 -2.87 -1.28 14.43
N TYR A 272 -4.10 -1.14 13.93
CA TYR A 272 -5.12 -0.33 14.58
C TYR A 272 -6.20 -1.12 15.34
N LEU A 273 -6.48 -2.36 14.94
CA LEU A 273 -7.62 -3.15 15.45
C LEU A 273 -7.20 -4.45 16.15
N GLN A 274 -6.16 -5.12 15.67
CA GLN A 274 -5.79 -6.48 16.09
C GLN A 274 -4.26 -6.60 16.29
N GLN A 275 -3.72 -5.90 17.29
CA GLN A 275 -2.27 -5.84 17.52
C GLN A 275 -1.64 -7.21 17.78
N ASN A 276 -2.41 -8.15 18.32
CA ASN A 276 -1.97 -9.52 18.58
C ASN A 276 -2.07 -10.46 17.36
N HIS A 277 -2.57 -9.99 16.22
CA HIS A 277 -2.77 -10.82 15.02
C HIS A 277 -1.47 -11.49 14.57
N ALA A 278 -0.34 -10.79 14.65
CA ALA A 278 0.97 -11.28 14.19
C ALA A 278 1.87 -11.85 15.31
N ASP A 279 1.39 -12.04 16.55
CA ASP A 279 2.24 -12.35 17.70
C ASP A 279 3.03 -13.66 17.55
N GLU A 280 2.38 -14.73 17.07
CA GLU A 280 3.06 -16.03 16.86
C GLU A 280 4.15 -15.93 15.78
N PHE A 281 3.86 -15.22 14.68
CA PHE A 281 4.83 -14.95 13.64
C PHE A 281 6.01 -14.13 14.17
N ARG A 282 5.75 -13.05 14.88
CA ARG A 282 6.79 -12.16 15.44
C ARG A 282 7.68 -12.90 16.43
N ALA A 283 7.10 -13.73 17.30
CA ALA A 283 7.85 -14.55 18.24
C ALA A 283 8.80 -15.53 17.53
N ALA A 284 8.42 -16.03 16.34
CA ALA A 284 9.28 -16.88 15.52
C ALA A 284 10.28 -16.08 14.65
N PHE A 285 9.88 -14.94 14.09
CA PHE A 285 10.63 -14.11 13.15
C PHE A 285 11.75 -13.32 13.83
N ASN A 286 11.45 -12.64 14.94
CA ASN A 286 12.37 -11.70 15.58
C ASN A 286 13.70 -12.33 16.04
N PRO A 287 13.73 -13.52 16.70
CA PRO A 287 14.98 -14.13 17.14
C PRO A 287 15.93 -14.52 16.00
N GLN A 288 15.42 -14.61 14.76
CA GLN A 288 16.19 -15.04 13.60
C GLN A 288 17.04 -13.92 12.99
N ASN A 289 16.76 -12.65 13.37
CA ASN A 289 17.44 -11.45 12.88
C ASN A 289 17.54 -11.37 11.35
N ILE A 290 16.46 -11.75 10.65
CA ILE A 290 16.38 -11.73 9.19
C ILE A 290 15.68 -10.48 8.63
N GLY A 291 15.26 -9.55 9.49
CA GLY A 291 14.62 -8.29 9.15
C GLY A 291 14.17 -7.53 10.39
N PRO A 292 13.81 -6.25 10.28
CA PRO A 292 13.29 -5.48 11.42
C PRO A 292 11.84 -5.83 11.75
N ASP A 293 11.48 -5.75 13.04
CA ASP A 293 10.08 -5.86 13.49
C ASP A 293 9.31 -4.56 13.18
N LEU A 294 8.72 -4.47 11.97
CA LEU A 294 7.88 -3.34 11.59
C LEU A 294 6.49 -3.37 12.26
N PHE A 295 6.06 -4.51 12.81
CA PHE A 295 4.81 -4.61 13.57
C PHE A 295 4.93 -3.84 14.88
N ALA A 296 5.98 -4.12 15.66
CA ALA A 296 6.30 -3.38 16.88
C ALA A 296 6.50 -1.89 16.58
N LEU A 297 7.22 -1.58 15.50
CA LEU A 297 7.49 -0.20 15.12
C LEU A 297 6.19 0.56 14.82
N ALA A 298 5.29 -0.03 14.05
CA ALA A 298 4.01 0.59 13.72
C ALA A 298 3.11 0.73 14.95
N GLU A 299 3.01 -0.30 15.77
CA GLU A 299 2.24 -0.28 17.02
C GLU A 299 2.71 0.84 17.97
N GLN A 300 4.02 1.00 18.15
CA GLN A 300 4.61 2.03 19.02
C GLN A 300 4.49 3.45 18.47
N ASN A 301 4.26 3.60 17.17
CA ASN A 301 4.22 4.89 16.49
C ASN A 301 2.83 5.30 16.01
N ARG A 302 1.81 4.42 16.08
CA ARG A 302 0.45 4.74 15.61
C ARG A 302 -0.19 5.97 16.27
N PHE A 303 0.23 6.28 17.51
CA PHE A 303 -0.18 7.51 18.24
C PHE A 303 0.81 8.68 18.15
N LYS A 304 1.99 8.45 17.57
CA LYS A 304 3.06 9.47 17.45
C LYS A 304 3.13 10.05 16.04
N VAL A 305 2.71 9.26 15.06
CA VAL A 305 2.67 9.61 13.64
C VAL A 305 1.22 9.66 13.22
N MET A 306 0.68 10.88 13.14
CA MET A 306 -0.64 11.13 12.60
C MET A 306 -0.72 10.57 11.17
N ASP A 307 -1.79 9.85 10.87
CA ASP A 307 -2.01 9.15 9.61
C ASP A 307 -0.87 8.20 9.24
N LEU A 308 -0.31 7.44 10.20
CA LEU A 308 0.73 6.44 9.89
C LEU A 308 0.31 5.54 8.70
N PHE A 309 -0.93 5.04 8.72
CA PHE A 309 -1.67 4.66 7.52
C PHE A 309 -2.92 5.54 7.38
N PRO A 310 -3.00 6.45 6.40
CA PRO A 310 -4.16 7.30 6.18
C PRO A 310 -5.42 6.49 5.90
N ALA A 311 -6.59 6.89 6.40
CA ALA A 311 -7.81 6.10 6.26
C ALA A 311 -8.19 5.82 4.80
N ASN A 312 -8.10 6.79 3.90
CA ASN A 312 -8.42 6.65 2.48
C ASN A 312 -7.40 5.86 1.63
N GLU A 313 -6.24 5.46 2.16
CA GLU A 313 -5.14 4.84 1.40
C GLU A 313 -4.86 3.40 1.88
N THR A 314 -4.44 2.54 0.95
CA THR A 314 -4.03 1.16 1.22
C THR A 314 -2.60 1.06 1.77
N HIS A 315 -1.81 2.11 1.54
CA HIS A 315 -0.40 2.22 1.94
C HIS A 315 -0.22 3.03 3.23
N VAL A 316 1.02 3.03 3.75
CA VAL A 316 1.46 3.99 4.76
C VAL A 316 1.52 5.41 4.17
N SER A 317 1.39 6.43 5.01
CA SER A 317 1.65 7.81 4.60
C SER A 317 3.12 8.02 4.27
N THR A 318 3.46 9.17 3.67
CA THR A 318 4.86 9.58 3.49
C THR A 318 5.63 9.62 4.81
N ARG A 319 4.99 10.00 5.93
CA ARG A 319 5.60 9.91 7.27
C ARG A 319 5.90 8.46 7.65
N GLY A 320 4.97 7.54 7.40
CA GLY A 320 5.18 6.11 7.61
C GLY A 320 6.27 5.52 6.72
N TYR A 321 6.33 5.92 5.45
CA TYR A 321 7.43 5.52 4.56
C TYR A 321 8.79 6.00 5.05
N ILE A 322 8.90 7.24 5.55
CA ILE A 322 10.15 7.74 6.14
C ILE A 322 10.51 6.92 7.38
N LEU A 323 9.54 6.67 8.28
CA LEU A 323 9.75 5.86 9.48
C LEU A 323 10.25 4.45 9.14
N PHE A 324 9.60 3.77 8.19
CA PHE A 324 9.97 2.43 7.77
C PHE A 324 11.31 2.43 7.01
N GLY A 325 11.55 3.43 6.18
CA GLY A 325 12.81 3.61 5.45
C GLY A 325 14.00 3.79 6.38
N GLN A 326 13.86 4.59 7.45
CA GLN A 326 14.89 4.74 8.47
C GLN A 326 15.18 3.42 9.19
N ARG A 327 14.13 2.68 9.60
CA ARG A 327 14.31 1.38 10.24
C ARG A 327 15.00 0.37 9.31
N MET A 328 14.65 0.37 8.01
CA MET A 328 15.28 -0.47 7.01
C MET A 328 16.74 -0.08 6.77
N LEU A 329 17.06 1.21 6.74
CA LEU A 329 18.44 1.69 6.64
C LEU A 329 19.30 1.18 7.81
N GLU A 330 18.78 1.22 9.04
CA GLU A 330 19.46 0.64 10.20
C GLU A 330 19.70 -0.86 10.05
N ALA A 331 18.68 -1.61 9.62
CA ALA A 331 18.78 -3.05 9.42
C ALA A 331 19.81 -3.40 8.33
N VAL A 332 19.83 -2.65 7.23
CA VAL A 332 20.80 -2.82 6.14
C VAL A 332 22.22 -2.53 6.61
N ARG A 333 22.44 -1.47 7.41
CA ARG A 333 23.77 -1.13 7.93
C ARG A 333 24.37 -2.22 8.81
N GLN A 334 23.55 -3.06 9.45
CA GLN A 334 24.05 -4.20 10.25
C GLN A 334 24.69 -5.30 9.39
N VAL A 335 24.33 -5.38 8.11
CA VAL A 335 24.77 -6.45 7.21
C VAL A 335 25.60 -5.96 6.02
N PHE A 336 25.46 -4.68 5.68
CA PHE A 336 26.15 -4.05 4.56
C PHE A 336 26.47 -2.59 4.94
N PRO A 337 27.71 -2.32 5.39
CA PRO A 337 28.13 -0.99 5.81
C PRO A 337 27.87 0.08 4.74
N PRO A 338 27.74 1.36 5.11
CA PRO A 338 27.54 2.44 4.16
C PRO A 338 28.65 2.45 3.10
N PRO A 339 28.34 2.76 1.84
CA PRO A 339 29.36 3.01 0.83
C PRO A 339 30.31 4.11 1.33
N ALA A 340 31.61 3.95 1.10
CA ALA A 340 32.57 4.98 1.45
C ALA A 340 32.13 6.31 0.81
N ALA A 341 32.09 7.38 1.61
CA ALA A 341 31.80 8.70 1.09
C ALA A 341 32.78 9.01 -0.03
N LYS A 342 32.27 9.37 -1.22
CA LYS A 342 33.16 9.82 -2.30
C LYS A 342 33.96 11.00 -1.76
N SER A 343 35.28 10.85 -1.69
CA SER A 343 36.20 11.97 -1.53
C SER A 343 35.87 12.98 -2.62
N GLN A 344 35.40 14.16 -2.22
CA GLN A 344 35.07 15.26 -3.14
C GLN A 344 36.31 15.72 -3.90
#